data_AF-A0A914ZCQ4-F1
#
_entry.id   AF-A0A914ZCQ4-F1
#
_cell.length_a   1.000
_cell.length_b   1.000
_cell.length_c   1.000
_cell.angle_alpha   90.00
_cell.angle_beta   90.00
_cell.angle_gamma   90.00
#
_symmetry.space_group_name_H-M   'P 1'
#
loop_
_entity.id
_entity.type
_entity.pdbx_description
1 polymer ?
#
loop_
_entity_poly.entity_id
_entity_poly.type
_entity_poly.pdbx_seq_one_letter_code
_entity_poly.pdbx_strand_id
1 'polypeptide(L)'
;MITPKFTIDQTNEHVIVEITVPSARLEDADVEFSENLFIFSCKPYYLRLHFTHDIRSIDQEKDMSQVISCNLEKSSIKIQMIKNIPGEEFGNFNDLSKLLNPSVATDVTELGGGLFNAEGEPIEEFLKQELSKDDDEIGESDEVIKKYGYGFAFKKHGELGKLKDELNDLFDIAKFIETFEIDKRSEFAHDLDLGKFDPQYFLADFYEPPGELAECLAFKLPGAISLTIEDNEYLLNIRKKKLPELDDMDLRHTLLGLLDILFAYVYDYKTNLGDVTCESSWTFVKLAPTFSCLACYETAQEALLSGIRRSLCYGLYRNWDFAMSCVDEVEKIINQGPNAIIHCLLQIRKAVAVEIHYRYLLNKLFIDDYIIFLQDLPPKDFTWLPIEIDYIKKRLKINDTFMEYDLEECIKEAGLDALQITGNPAAAGDTVPLDSDDDE
;
A
#
# COMPACT_ATOMS: atom_id res chain seq x y z
N MET A 1 -13.93 11.46 -0.67
CA MET A 1 -15.36 11.77 -0.84
C MET A 1 -15.84 12.51 0.41
N ILE A 2 -16.89 13.33 0.32
CA ILE A 2 -17.34 14.24 1.40
C ILE A 2 -18.71 13.78 1.93
N THR A 3 -18.89 13.67 3.24
CA THR A 3 -20.23 13.42 3.80
C THR A 3 -21.08 14.69 3.70
N PRO A 4 -22.22 14.68 2.99
CA PRO A 4 -23.09 15.85 2.89
C PRO A 4 -23.80 16.11 4.23
N LYS A 5 -24.26 17.34 4.46
CA LYS A 5 -25.14 17.63 5.61
C LYS A 5 -26.50 17.01 5.35
N PHE A 6 -27.04 16.25 6.31
CA PHE A 6 -28.34 15.62 6.17
C PHE A 6 -29.15 15.69 7.47
N THR A 7 -30.47 15.54 7.34
CA THR A 7 -31.42 15.43 8.44
C THR A 7 -32.36 14.26 8.17
N ILE A 8 -32.71 13.53 9.21
CA ILE A 8 -33.61 12.37 9.14
C ILE A 8 -34.85 12.67 9.99
N ASP A 9 -36.02 12.35 9.45
CA ASP A 9 -37.30 12.44 10.13
C ASP A 9 -38.16 11.20 9.81
N GLN A 10 -39.25 10.99 10.55
CA GLN A 10 -40.18 9.89 10.27
C GLN A 10 -41.63 10.26 10.51
N THR A 11 -42.50 9.55 9.82
CA THR A 11 -43.96 9.52 10.05
C THR A 11 -44.38 8.10 10.41
N ASN A 12 -45.66 7.86 10.66
CA ASN A 12 -46.16 6.51 10.91
C ASN A 12 -45.90 5.55 9.74
N GLU A 13 -45.78 6.05 8.51
CA GLU A 13 -45.68 5.21 7.31
C GLU A 13 -44.33 5.35 6.59
N HIS A 14 -43.63 6.47 6.76
CA HIS A 14 -42.43 6.80 5.96
C HIS A 14 -41.25 7.23 6.82
N VAL A 15 -40.03 6.93 6.38
CA VAL A 15 -38.76 7.55 6.82
C VAL A 15 -38.35 8.58 5.76
N ILE A 16 -37.92 9.76 6.21
CA ILE A 16 -37.64 10.92 5.37
C ILE A 16 -36.19 11.33 5.59
N VAL A 17 -35.39 11.33 4.53
CA VAL A 17 -34.00 11.80 4.56
C VAL A 17 -33.89 13.04 3.68
N GLU A 18 -33.44 14.16 4.25
CA GLU A 18 -33.16 15.39 3.51
C GLU A 18 -31.65 15.65 3.51
N ILE A 19 -31.04 15.73 2.33
CA ILE A 19 -29.59 15.86 2.13
C ILE A 19 -29.30 17.17 1.41
N THR A 20 -28.38 17.97 1.95
CA THR A 20 -27.96 19.26 1.38
C THR A 20 -26.64 19.09 0.61
N VAL A 21 -26.67 19.33 -0.70
CA VAL A 21 -25.55 19.14 -1.64
C VAL A 21 -25.30 20.42 -2.46
N PRO A 22 -24.71 21.46 -1.87
CA PRO A 22 -24.60 22.79 -2.47
C PRO A 22 -23.63 22.88 -3.66
N SER A 23 -22.81 21.86 -3.88
CA SER A 23 -21.76 21.86 -4.92
C SER A 23 -21.88 20.68 -5.88
N ALA A 24 -23.02 19.98 -5.91
CA ALA A 24 -23.22 18.80 -6.73
C ALA A 24 -24.28 19.03 -7.82
N ARG A 25 -24.15 18.28 -8.93
CA ARG A 25 -25.18 18.22 -9.96
C ARG A 25 -26.18 17.13 -9.57
N LEU A 26 -27.39 17.53 -9.22
CA LEU A 26 -28.45 16.60 -8.78
C LEU A 26 -28.87 15.59 -9.86
N GLU A 27 -28.52 15.83 -11.13
CA GLU A 27 -28.74 14.90 -12.25
C GLU A 27 -27.86 13.64 -12.15
N ASP A 28 -26.72 13.73 -11.47
CA ASP A 28 -25.77 12.63 -11.26
C ASP A 28 -25.97 11.94 -9.89
N ALA A 29 -27.12 12.16 -9.23
CA ALA A 29 -27.41 11.58 -7.93
C ALA A 29 -27.97 10.17 -8.07
N ASP A 30 -27.33 9.21 -7.41
CA ASP A 30 -27.74 7.82 -7.32
C ASP A 30 -28.16 7.46 -5.90
N VAL A 31 -29.25 6.72 -5.76
CA VAL A 31 -29.87 6.35 -4.48
C VAL A 31 -30.20 4.87 -4.48
N GLU A 32 -29.60 4.14 -3.55
CA GLU A 32 -29.84 2.71 -3.36
C GLU A 32 -30.30 2.46 -1.92
N PHE A 33 -31.23 1.52 -1.76
CA PHE A 33 -31.66 1.05 -0.44
C PHE A 33 -31.92 -0.45 -0.51
N SER A 34 -31.48 -1.16 0.53
CA SER A 34 -31.65 -2.59 0.67
C SER A 34 -31.81 -2.92 2.15
N GLU A 35 -32.91 -3.56 2.53
CA GLU A 35 -33.23 -3.90 3.93
C GLU A 35 -33.10 -2.68 4.87
N ASN A 36 -32.10 -2.64 5.74
CA ASN A 36 -31.85 -1.54 6.67
C ASN A 36 -30.80 -0.54 6.18
N LEU A 37 -30.25 -0.72 4.97
CA LEU A 37 -29.16 0.08 4.41
C LEU A 37 -29.69 1.09 3.41
N PHE A 38 -29.22 2.33 3.53
CA PHE A 38 -29.45 3.42 2.59
C PHE A 38 -28.13 4.00 2.12
N ILE A 39 -27.97 4.17 0.81
CA ILE A 39 -26.78 4.73 0.17
C ILE A 39 -27.21 5.86 -0.77
N PHE A 40 -26.55 7.01 -0.62
CA PHE A 40 -26.64 8.14 -1.52
C PHE A 40 -25.26 8.48 -2.07
N SER A 41 -25.14 8.57 -3.39
CA SER A 41 -23.89 8.89 -4.09
C SER A 41 -24.10 10.03 -5.07
N CYS A 42 -23.33 11.11 -4.94
CA CYS A 42 -23.36 12.24 -5.87
C CYS A 42 -22.06 13.03 -5.75
N LYS A 43 -21.10 12.83 -6.68
CA LYS A 43 -19.73 13.37 -6.56
C LYS A 43 -19.71 14.88 -6.23
N PRO A 44 -18.91 15.32 -5.23
CA PRO A 44 -17.97 14.55 -4.41
C PRO A 44 -18.59 13.88 -3.16
N TYR A 45 -19.92 13.94 -3.01
CA TYR A 45 -20.64 13.53 -1.82
C TYR A 45 -21.00 12.04 -1.80
N TYR A 46 -20.89 11.44 -0.62
CA TYR A 46 -21.32 10.07 -0.36
C TYR A 46 -21.90 9.99 1.06
N LEU A 47 -23.06 9.33 1.20
CA LEU A 47 -23.74 9.13 2.47
C LEU A 47 -24.26 7.69 2.56
N ARG A 48 -23.92 7.01 3.65
CA ARG A 48 -24.39 5.66 3.96
C ARG A 48 -25.06 5.69 5.32
N LEU A 49 -26.28 5.18 5.43
CA LEU A 49 -27.06 5.14 6.67
C LEU A 49 -27.55 3.72 6.93
N HIS A 50 -27.39 3.28 8.17
CA HIS A 50 -27.93 2.05 8.72
C HIS A 50 -29.11 2.38 9.63
N PHE A 51 -30.29 1.94 9.24
CA PHE A 51 -31.50 2.09 10.03
C PHE A 51 -31.63 0.95 11.06
N THR A 52 -32.36 1.22 12.13
CA THR A 52 -32.61 0.23 13.18
C THR A 52 -33.59 -0.88 12.75
N HIS A 53 -34.41 -0.61 11.74
CA HIS A 53 -35.43 -1.51 11.24
C HIS A 53 -35.40 -1.51 9.71
N ASP A 54 -35.94 -2.58 9.12
CA ASP A 54 -35.93 -2.76 7.68
C ASP A 54 -36.89 -1.79 6.98
N ILE A 55 -36.46 -1.30 5.84
CA ILE A 55 -37.26 -0.56 4.87
C ILE A 55 -37.81 -1.56 3.86
N ARG A 56 -39.05 -1.35 3.43
CA ARG A 56 -39.71 -2.29 2.51
C ARG A 56 -38.97 -2.32 1.17
N SER A 57 -38.46 -3.47 0.76
CA SER A 57 -37.89 -3.68 -0.57
C SER A 57 -38.95 -3.57 -1.66
N ILE A 58 -38.57 -3.06 -2.83
CA ILE A 58 -39.47 -2.87 -3.97
C ILE A 58 -39.29 -4.01 -4.94
N ASP A 59 -40.30 -4.88 -5.04
CA ASP A 59 -40.48 -5.78 -6.17
C ASP A 59 -41.46 -5.15 -7.19
N GLN A 60 -40.91 -4.72 -8.33
CA GLN A 60 -41.57 -4.47 -9.63
C GLN A 60 -42.64 -3.35 -9.75
N GLU A 61 -42.24 -2.29 -10.46
CA GLU A 61 -42.98 -1.45 -11.45
C GLU A 61 -44.44 -0.95 -11.21
N LYS A 62 -45.08 -1.12 -10.04
CA LYS A 62 -46.47 -0.60 -9.86
C LYS A 62 -46.85 0.06 -8.54
N ASP A 63 -45.90 0.41 -7.68
CA ASP A 63 -46.19 1.32 -6.56
C ASP A 63 -45.12 2.42 -6.45
N MET A 64 -45.50 3.62 -6.89
CA MET A 64 -44.81 4.89 -6.66
C MET A 64 -44.72 5.18 -5.15
N SER A 65 -43.77 4.55 -4.47
CA SER A 65 -43.58 4.68 -3.03
C SER A 65 -42.27 5.37 -2.63
N GLN A 66 -41.50 5.83 -3.61
CA GLN A 66 -40.39 6.76 -3.39
C GLN A 66 -40.80 8.13 -3.94
N VAL A 67 -40.98 9.09 -3.05
CA VAL A 67 -41.12 10.49 -3.45
C VAL A 67 -39.74 11.14 -3.29
N ILE A 68 -39.00 11.20 -4.39
CA ILE A 68 -37.80 12.02 -4.48
C ILE A 68 -38.26 13.42 -4.89
N SER A 69 -38.17 14.37 -3.96
CA SER A 69 -38.48 15.78 -4.22
C SER A 69 -37.20 16.60 -4.14
N CYS A 70 -36.88 17.31 -5.23
CA CYS A 70 -35.69 18.14 -5.33
C CYS A 70 -36.05 19.61 -5.08
N ASN A 71 -35.35 20.27 -4.16
CA ASN A 71 -35.47 21.70 -3.93
C ASN A 71 -34.25 22.43 -4.49
N LEU A 72 -34.39 22.96 -5.71
CA LEU A 72 -33.33 23.64 -6.44
C LEU A 72 -32.87 24.97 -5.79
N GLU A 73 -33.71 25.62 -4.98
CA GLU A 73 -33.36 26.88 -4.31
C GLU A 73 -32.47 26.69 -3.07
N LYS A 74 -32.58 25.52 -2.41
CA LYS A 74 -31.82 25.18 -1.19
C LYS A 74 -30.68 24.19 -1.44
N SER A 75 -30.49 23.76 -2.69
CA SER A 75 -29.59 22.66 -3.06
C SER A 75 -29.80 21.42 -2.16
N SER A 76 -31.05 21.08 -1.87
CA SER A 76 -31.41 19.92 -1.04
C SER A 76 -32.24 18.90 -1.82
N ILE A 77 -31.98 17.62 -1.56
CA ILE A 77 -32.76 16.48 -2.05
C ILE A 77 -33.47 15.83 -0.87
N LYS A 78 -34.78 15.60 -1.01
CA LYS A 78 -35.61 14.95 0.01
C LYS A 78 -36.12 13.62 -0.53
N ILE A 79 -35.78 12.55 0.18
CA ILE A 79 -36.08 11.16 -0.17
C ILE A 79 -37.03 10.60 0.88
N GLN A 80 -38.18 10.10 0.45
CA GLN A 80 -39.17 9.44 1.32
C GLN A 80 -39.20 7.94 1.03
N MET A 81 -38.99 7.12 2.05
CA MET A 81 -38.94 5.66 2.00
C MET A 81 -40.07 5.07 2.86
N ILE A 82 -40.74 4.01 2.40
CA ILE A 82 -41.82 3.35 3.14
C ILE A 82 -41.26 2.34 4.15
N LYS A 83 -41.75 2.40 5.39
CA LYS A 83 -41.40 1.45 6.45
C LYS A 83 -41.89 0.04 6.12
N ASN A 84 -41.12 -1.00 6.47
CA ASN A 84 -41.57 -2.37 6.32
C ASN A 84 -42.81 -2.66 7.20
N ILE A 85 -42.84 -2.10 8.42
CA ILE A 85 -43.99 -2.17 9.33
C ILE A 85 -44.54 -0.75 9.60
N PRO A 86 -45.76 -0.41 9.14
CA PRO A 86 -46.39 0.87 9.46
C PRO A 86 -46.62 1.02 10.98
N GLY A 87 -46.23 2.16 11.53
CA GLY A 87 -46.31 2.48 12.96
C GLY A 87 -45.06 2.10 13.76
N GLU A 88 -44.06 1.46 13.15
CA GLU A 88 -42.79 1.14 13.80
C GLU A 88 -41.91 2.39 13.92
N GLU A 89 -41.49 2.75 15.12
CA GLU A 89 -40.58 3.89 15.34
C GLU A 89 -39.14 3.49 15.08
N PHE A 90 -38.48 4.19 14.16
CA PHE A 90 -37.05 4.09 13.92
C PHE A 90 -36.35 4.91 15.00
N GLY A 91 -35.59 4.25 15.87
CA GLY A 91 -34.89 4.90 16.98
C GLY A 91 -33.58 5.58 16.55
N ASN A 92 -32.93 6.29 17.47
CA ASN A 92 -31.56 6.82 17.32
C ASN A 92 -31.32 7.95 16.29
N PHE A 93 -32.34 8.67 15.83
CA PHE A 93 -32.13 9.80 14.90
C PHE A 93 -31.26 10.96 15.41
N ASN A 94 -31.14 11.10 16.73
CA ASN A 94 -30.25 12.09 17.35
C ASN A 94 -28.82 11.56 17.60
N ASP A 95 -28.58 10.27 17.41
CA ASP A 95 -27.28 9.63 17.57
C ASP A 95 -26.74 9.25 16.19
N LEU A 96 -26.26 10.28 15.47
CA LEU A 96 -25.70 10.15 14.12
C LEU A 96 -24.66 9.03 14.03
N SER A 97 -23.93 8.78 15.11
CA SER A 97 -22.95 7.71 15.26
C SER A 97 -23.55 6.30 15.10
N LYS A 98 -24.78 6.06 15.59
CA LYS A 98 -25.48 4.76 15.46
C LYS A 98 -26.21 4.59 14.13
N LEU A 99 -26.49 5.70 13.45
CA LEU A 99 -27.04 5.68 12.10
C LEU A 99 -25.94 5.51 11.06
N LEU A 100 -24.72 5.94 11.38
CA LEU A 100 -23.54 5.73 10.53
C LEU A 100 -22.89 4.37 10.81
N ASN A 101 -22.94 3.87 12.05
CA ASN A 101 -22.30 2.60 12.46
C ASN A 101 -23.29 1.64 13.16
N PRO A 102 -23.24 0.32 12.90
CA PRO A 102 -24.09 -0.66 13.59
C PRO A 102 -23.79 -0.71 15.10
N SER A 103 -24.84 -0.70 15.92
CA SER A 103 -24.70 -0.64 17.38
C SER A 103 -24.17 -1.95 17.98
N VAL A 104 -22.94 -1.94 18.51
CA VAL A 104 -22.50 -2.82 19.59
C VAL A 104 -22.15 -1.93 20.79
N ALA A 105 -22.86 -2.13 21.90
CA ALA A 105 -22.59 -1.45 23.15
C ALA A 105 -21.49 -2.20 23.90
N THR A 106 -20.40 -1.54 24.31
CA THR A 106 -19.78 -1.63 25.65
C THR A 106 -18.79 -0.47 25.85
N ASP A 107 -18.88 0.16 27.02
CA ASP A 107 -18.03 1.25 27.50
C ASP A 107 -16.57 0.83 27.75
N VAL A 108 -15.59 1.51 27.13
CA VAL A 108 -14.30 1.88 27.75
C VAL A 108 -13.79 3.19 27.13
N THR A 109 -13.84 4.27 27.90
CA THR A 109 -13.13 5.53 27.64
C THR A 109 -11.68 5.43 28.11
N GLU A 110 -10.70 5.70 27.23
CA GLU A 110 -9.80 6.87 27.28
C GLU A 110 -8.51 6.67 26.46
N LEU A 111 -8.40 7.53 25.43
CA LEU A 111 -7.17 8.16 24.90
C LEU A 111 -6.02 7.26 24.42
N GLY A 112 -6.14 6.83 23.17
CA GLY A 112 -5.01 6.51 22.27
C GLY A 112 -5.45 6.86 20.84
N GLY A 113 -4.61 7.54 20.07
CA GLY A 113 -4.96 8.02 18.72
C GLY A 113 -5.27 6.87 17.78
N GLY A 114 -6.55 6.59 17.59
CA GLY A 114 -7.04 5.59 16.64
C GLY A 114 -6.78 6.04 15.21
N LEU A 115 -6.12 5.20 14.42
CA LEU A 115 -6.14 5.33 12.97
C LEU A 115 -7.53 4.92 12.51
N PHE A 116 -8.17 5.82 11.76
CA PHE A 116 -9.46 5.59 11.12
C PHE A 116 -9.22 5.22 9.67
N ASN A 117 -9.96 4.25 9.16
CA ASN A 117 -9.96 3.96 7.74
C ASN A 117 -10.73 5.01 6.94
N ALA A 118 -10.78 4.86 5.62
CA ALA A 118 -11.54 5.74 4.72
C ALA A 118 -13.07 5.70 4.99
N GLU A 119 -13.52 4.80 5.87
CA GLU A 119 -14.90 4.58 6.31
C GLU A 119 -15.14 5.07 7.76
N GLY A 120 -14.14 5.65 8.43
CA GLY A 120 -14.28 6.23 9.76
C GLY A 120 -14.30 5.22 10.92
N GLU A 121 -13.96 3.96 10.66
CA GLU A 121 -13.88 2.91 11.66
C GLU A 121 -12.49 2.86 12.34
N PRO A 122 -12.41 2.62 13.65
CA PRO A 122 -11.14 2.36 14.31
C PRO A 122 -10.55 1.02 13.83
N ILE A 123 -9.44 1.10 13.08
CA ILE A 123 -8.77 -0.03 12.41
C ILE A 123 -8.31 -1.14 13.40
N GLU A 124 -8.18 -0.81 14.69
CA GLU A 124 -7.84 -1.81 15.71
C GLU A 124 -8.95 -2.81 16.03
N GLU A 125 -10.23 -2.47 15.81
CA GLU A 125 -11.36 -3.26 16.34
C GLU A 125 -11.80 -4.39 15.40
N PHE A 126 -11.77 -4.18 14.08
CA PHE A 126 -12.07 -5.24 13.09
C PHE A 126 -11.11 -6.42 13.15
N LEU A 127 -9.82 -6.14 13.35
CA LEU A 127 -8.82 -7.18 13.54
C LEU A 127 -8.90 -7.83 14.92
N LYS A 128 -9.30 -7.11 15.98
CA LYS A 128 -9.58 -7.76 17.26
C LYS A 128 -10.77 -8.70 17.12
N GLN A 129 -11.79 -8.38 16.35
CA GLN A 129 -12.96 -9.25 16.24
C GLN A 129 -12.68 -10.59 15.54
N GLU A 130 -11.65 -10.66 14.67
CA GLU A 130 -11.21 -11.92 14.04
C GLU A 130 -9.97 -12.57 14.68
N LEU A 131 -9.08 -11.79 15.31
CA LEU A 131 -7.90 -12.29 16.03
C LEU A 131 -8.12 -12.45 17.55
N SER A 132 -9.30 -12.12 18.06
CA SER A 132 -9.70 -12.44 19.44
C SER A 132 -10.95 -13.31 19.44
N LYS A 133 -10.71 -14.61 19.32
CA LYS A 133 -11.37 -15.56 20.19
C LYS A 133 -10.28 -16.32 20.91
N ASP A 134 -10.30 -16.19 22.23
CA ASP A 134 -9.71 -17.16 23.15
C ASP A 134 -10.14 -18.56 22.72
N ASP A 135 -9.27 -19.26 22.00
CA ASP A 135 -9.26 -20.71 21.91
C ASP A 135 -7.84 -21.11 22.32
N ASP A 136 -7.74 -22.07 23.23
CA ASP A 136 -6.49 -22.65 23.71
C ASP A 136 -5.56 -23.03 22.53
N GLU A 137 -4.67 -22.13 22.11
CA GLU A 137 -3.71 -22.41 21.05
C GLU A 137 -2.70 -23.43 21.58
N ILE A 138 -2.80 -24.65 21.04
CA ILE A 138 -1.66 -25.54 20.93
C ILE A 138 -0.61 -24.74 20.16
N GLY A 139 0.31 -24.10 20.86
CA GLY A 139 1.39 -23.34 20.24
C GLY A 139 2.04 -24.19 19.17
N GLU A 140 2.06 -23.67 17.94
CA GLU A 140 2.72 -24.30 16.80
C GLU A 140 4.14 -24.71 17.21
N SER A 141 4.56 -25.93 16.86
CA SER A 141 5.86 -26.42 17.30
C SER A 141 6.98 -25.51 16.75
N ASP A 142 8.01 -25.24 17.56
CA ASP A 142 9.16 -24.42 17.17
C ASP A 142 9.80 -24.86 15.83
N GLU A 143 9.71 -26.14 15.47
CA GLU A 143 10.20 -26.67 14.18
C GLU A 143 9.43 -26.13 12.98
N VAL A 144 8.12 -25.89 13.11
CA VAL A 144 7.27 -25.34 12.05
C VAL A 144 7.58 -23.86 11.86
N ILE A 145 7.66 -23.09 12.94
CA ILE A 145 8.02 -21.66 12.89
C ILE A 145 9.41 -21.48 12.26
N LYS A 146 10.39 -22.29 12.65
CA LYS A 146 11.74 -22.24 12.04
C LYS A 146 11.76 -22.54 10.55
N LYS A 147 10.76 -23.26 10.03
CA LYS A 147 10.71 -23.68 8.63
C LYS A 147 9.81 -22.78 7.77
N TYR A 148 8.72 -22.26 8.34
CA TYR A 148 7.64 -21.59 7.62
C TYR A 148 7.27 -20.22 8.19
N GLY A 149 7.93 -19.79 9.26
CA GLY A 149 7.65 -18.52 9.92
C GLY A 149 7.82 -17.30 9.01
N TYR A 150 7.17 -16.20 9.38
CA TYR A 150 7.18 -14.93 8.67
C TYR A 150 7.06 -13.76 9.64
N GLY A 151 6.99 -12.54 9.10
CA GLY A 151 6.99 -11.32 9.90
C GLY A 151 8.36 -11.05 10.50
N PHE A 152 8.37 -10.19 11.52
CA PHE A 152 9.56 -9.82 12.26
C PHE A 152 10.27 -11.07 12.82
N ALA A 153 11.56 -11.21 12.48
CA ALA A 153 12.42 -12.33 12.84
C ALA A 153 11.84 -13.73 12.53
N PHE A 154 10.89 -13.83 11.60
CA PHE A 154 10.25 -15.08 11.20
C PHE A 154 9.61 -15.84 12.37
N LYS A 155 9.12 -15.13 13.40
CA LYS A 155 8.57 -15.74 14.62
C LYS A 155 7.04 -15.90 14.61
N LYS A 156 6.36 -15.52 13.52
CA LYS A 156 4.92 -15.69 13.37
C LYS A 156 4.59 -16.78 12.35
N HIS A 157 3.51 -17.50 12.57
CA HIS A 157 2.99 -18.53 11.68
C HIS A 157 1.52 -18.82 12.03
N GLY A 158 0.71 -19.29 11.08
CA GLY A 158 -0.69 -19.69 11.27
C GLY A 158 -1.73 -18.57 11.20
N GLU A 159 -1.33 -17.31 11.44
CA GLU A 159 -2.22 -16.15 11.46
C GLU A 159 -2.81 -15.76 10.08
N LEU A 160 -2.12 -16.06 8.97
CA LEU A 160 -2.47 -15.55 7.63
C LEU A 160 -3.26 -16.57 6.80
N GLY A 161 -3.24 -17.85 7.17
CA GLY A 161 -3.83 -18.94 6.40
C GLY A 161 -5.32 -18.82 6.13
N LYS A 162 -6.08 -18.17 7.04
CA LYS A 162 -7.52 -17.92 6.89
C LYS A 162 -7.84 -16.89 5.80
N LEU A 163 -6.93 -15.94 5.58
CA LEU A 163 -7.11 -14.81 4.66
C LEU A 163 -6.35 -14.99 3.34
N LYS A 164 -5.72 -16.16 3.11
CA LYS A 164 -4.83 -16.40 1.96
C LYS A 164 -5.41 -16.02 0.58
N ASP A 165 -6.73 -16.13 0.40
CA ASP A 165 -7.38 -15.81 -0.87
C ASP A 165 -7.55 -14.29 -1.06
N GLU A 166 -7.64 -13.53 0.03
CA GLU A 166 -7.76 -12.07 0.05
C GLU A 166 -6.38 -11.39 -0.02
N LEU A 167 -5.32 -12.11 0.36
CA LEU A 167 -3.95 -11.59 0.44
C LEU A 167 -3.17 -11.66 -0.88
N ASN A 168 -3.78 -12.10 -1.99
CA ASN A 168 -3.09 -12.27 -3.28
C ASN A 168 -2.50 -10.96 -3.84
N ASP A 169 -3.10 -9.82 -3.54
CA ASP A 169 -2.58 -8.51 -3.97
C ASP A 169 -1.42 -8.02 -3.09
N LEU A 170 -1.31 -8.54 -1.86
CA LEU A 170 -0.30 -8.16 -0.89
C LEU A 170 0.94 -9.06 -1.00
N PHE A 171 0.74 -10.38 -0.92
CA PHE A 171 1.81 -11.37 -0.92
C PHE A 171 1.83 -12.15 -2.23
N ASP A 172 2.97 -12.12 -2.93
CA ASP A 172 3.21 -12.90 -4.15
C ASP A 172 3.16 -14.43 -3.86
N ILE A 173 3.28 -14.80 -2.58
CA ILE A 173 3.22 -16.18 -2.06
C ILE A 173 1.92 -16.53 -1.33
N ALA A 174 0.87 -15.70 -1.42
CA ALA A 174 -0.34 -15.79 -0.59
C ALA A 174 -0.96 -17.20 -0.52
N LYS A 175 -1.08 -17.89 -1.67
CA LYS A 175 -1.68 -19.24 -1.75
C LYS A 175 -0.99 -20.30 -0.89
N PHE A 176 0.29 -20.12 -0.63
CA PHE A 176 1.14 -21.08 0.08
C PHE A 176 1.83 -20.45 1.31
N ILE A 177 1.32 -19.32 1.79
CA ILE A 177 1.94 -18.47 2.81
C ILE A 177 2.32 -19.22 4.10
N GLU A 178 1.52 -20.21 4.51
CA GLU A 178 1.76 -21.02 5.73
C GLU A 178 2.65 -22.24 5.52
N THR A 179 2.97 -22.57 4.27
CA THR A 179 3.63 -23.85 3.90
C THR A 179 4.87 -23.67 3.05
N PHE A 180 5.26 -22.43 2.76
CA PHE A 180 6.38 -22.14 1.89
C PHE A 180 7.62 -21.82 2.71
N GLU A 181 8.66 -22.59 2.45
CA GLU A 181 9.87 -22.62 3.28
C GLU A 181 10.62 -21.29 3.21
N ILE A 182 11.08 -20.79 4.35
CA ILE A 182 11.77 -19.50 4.48
C ILE A 182 12.94 -19.40 3.50
N ASP A 183 13.80 -20.43 3.49
CA ASP A 183 15.04 -20.49 2.71
C ASP A 183 14.83 -20.45 1.19
N LYS A 184 13.59 -20.66 0.71
CA LYS A 184 13.25 -20.65 -0.72
C LYS A 184 12.64 -19.34 -1.18
N ARG A 185 12.33 -18.41 -0.27
CA ARG A 185 11.55 -17.21 -0.59
C ARG A 185 12.35 -16.16 -1.36
N SER A 186 13.64 -16.02 -1.08
CA SER A 186 14.49 -15.08 -1.83
C SER A 186 14.77 -15.57 -3.25
N GLU A 187 15.04 -16.88 -3.42
CA GLU A 187 15.18 -17.52 -4.73
C GLU A 187 13.86 -17.40 -5.53
N PHE A 188 12.71 -17.66 -4.90
CA PHE A 188 11.41 -17.47 -5.54
C PHE A 188 11.18 -16.02 -5.98
N ALA A 189 11.53 -15.04 -5.14
CA ALA A 189 11.43 -13.63 -5.50
C ALA A 189 12.32 -13.31 -6.71
N HIS A 190 13.53 -13.85 -6.75
CA HIS A 190 14.44 -13.70 -7.89
C HIS A 190 13.85 -14.27 -9.19
N ASP A 191 13.29 -15.48 -9.17
CA ASP A 191 12.65 -16.10 -10.33
C ASP A 191 11.44 -15.29 -10.82
N LEU A 192 10.64 -14.77 -9.89
CA LEU A 192 9.50 -13.91 -10.18
C LEU A 192 9.96 -12.61 -10.85
N ASP A 193 11.03 -12.00 -10.35
CA ASP A 193 11.61 -10.78 -10.92
C ASP A 193 12.14 -11.03 -12.34
N LEU A 194 12.81 -12.16 -12.57
CA LEU A 194 13.29 -12.58 -13.91
C LEU A 194 12.14 -12.74 -14.89
N GLY A 195 11.06 -13.40 -14.47
CA GLY A 195 9.86 -13.56 -15.29
C GLY A 195 9.13 -12.25 -15.58
N LYS A 196 9.34 -11.21 -14.75
CA LYS A 196 8.72 -9.90 -14.91
C LYS A 196 9.58 -8.91 -15.68
N PHE A 197 10.89 -9.09 -15.69
CA PHE A 197 11.82 -8.17 -16.34
C PHE A 197 11.49 -8.03 -17.83
N ASP A 198 11.42 -6.77 -18.28
CA ASP A 198 11.14 -6.43 -19.66
C ASP A 198 12.32 -5.63 -20.22
N PRO A 199 13.18 -6.26 -21.05
CA PRO A 199 14.33 -5.59 -21.63
C PRO A 199 13.96 -4.39 -22.50
N GLN A 200 12.80 -4.40 -23.17
CA GLN A 200 12.41 -3.29 -24.06
C GLN A 200 12.05 -2.05 -23.25
N TYR A 201 11.28 -2.21 -22.17
CA TYR A 201 10.99 -1.10 -21.26
C TYR A 201 12.26 -0.57 -20.59
N PHE A 202 13.13 -1.46 -20.12
CA PHE A 202 14.41 -1.07 -19.53
C PHE A 202 15.26 -0.24 -20.51
N LEU A 203 15.38 -0.70 -21.76
CA LEU A 203 16.14 0.01 -22.79
C LEU A 203 15.49 1.35 -23.18
N ALA A 204 14.16 1.42 -23.20
CA ALA A 204 13.45 2.68 -23.43
C ALA A 204 13.78 3.71 -22.35
N ASP A 205 13.69 3.34 -21.08
CA ASP A 205 14.06 4.23 -19.95
C ASP A 205 15.56 4.59 -19.94
N PHE A 206 16.41 3.74 -20.52
CA PHE A 206 17.84 3.99 -20.65
C PHE A 206 18.17 5.00 -21.77
N TYR A 207 17.59 4.82 -22.97
CA TYR A 207 17.89 5.65 -24.15
C TYR A 207 17.06 6.93 -24.23
N GLU A 208 15.83 6.89 -23.73
CA GLU A 208 14.88 8.00 -23.72
C GLU A 208 14.41 8.27 -22.28
N PRO A 209 15.33 8.65 -21.37
CA PRO A 209 14.98 8.84 -19.98
C PRO A 209 13.87 9.90 -19.83
N PRO A 210 12.82 9.64 -19.03
CA PRO A 210 11.77 10.60 -18.77
C PRO A 210 12.35 11.92 -18.26
N GLY A 211 11.80 13.06 -18.69
CA GLY A 211 12.37 14.38 -18.35
C GLY A 211 12.44 14.66 -16.84
N GLU A 212 11.49 14.10 -16.08
CA GLU A 212 11.40 14.22 -14.61
C GLU A 212 12.49 13.40 -13.89
N LEU A 213 13.04 12.36 -14.54
CA LEU A 213 14.04 11.48 -13.93
C LEU A 213 15.29 12.25 -13.48
N ALA A 214 15.68 13.28 -14.22
CA ALA A 214 16.82 14.13 -13.86
C ALA A 214 16.61 14.85 -12.52
N GLU A 215 15.38 15.29 -12.23
CA GLU A 215 15.02 15.92 -10.95
C GLU A 215 15.04 14.89 -9.82
N CYS A 216 14.43 13.72 -10.05
CA CYS A 216 14.42 12.60 -9.10
C CYS A 216 15.84 12.10 -8.76
N LEU A 217 16.73 12.03 -9.76
CA LEU A 217 18.15 11.70 -9.57
C LEU A 217 18.85 12.73 -8.68
N ALA A 218 18.61 14.02 -8.92
CA ALA A 218 19.21 15.11 -8.16
C ALA A 218 18.64 15.25 -6.74
N PHE A 219 17.41 14.79 -6.51
CA PHE A 219 16.75 14.86 -5.22
C PHE A 219 17.38 13.91 -4.20
N LYS A 220 17.68 14.40 -2.99
CA LYS A 220 18.40 13.64 -1.94
C LYS A 220 17.68 13.78 -0.62
N LEU A 221 17.87 12.80 0.27
CA LEU A 221 17.39 12.94 1.64
C LEU A 221 18.07 14.13 2.31
N PRO A 222 17.44 14.71 3.35
CA PRO A 222 18.10 15.67 4.23
C PRO A 222 19.46 15.17 4.72
N GLY A 223 20.41 16.08 4.94
CA GLY A 223 21.76 15.73 5.40
C GLY A 223 21.76 15.00 6.75
N ALA A 224 20.89 15.45 7.67
CA ALA A 224 20.62 14.79 8.94
C ALA A 224 19.15 14.35 8.98
N ILE A 225 18.93 13.08 9.28
CA ILE A 225 17.64 12.43 9.43
C ILE A 225 17.47 12.15 10.92
N SER A 226 16.61 12.94 11.56
CA SER A 226 16.33 12.85 12.99
C SER A 226 14.85 12.70 13.22
N LEU A 227 14.48 12.01 14.30
CA LEU A 227 13.09 11.92 14.74
C LEU A 227 12.50 13.33 14.92
N THR A 228 11.42 13.58 14.20
CA THR A 228 10.64 14.82 14.25
C THR A 228 9.71 14.83 15.47
N ILE A 229 9.08 15.96 15.75
CA ILE A 229 8.05 16.05 16.79
C ILE A 229 6.91 15.07 16.48
N GLU A 230 6.49 15.07 15.22
CA GLU A 230 5.44 14.18 14.72
C GLU A 230 5.84 12.70 14.92
N ASP A 231 7.07 12.32 14.61
CA ASP A 231 7.55 10.94 14.84
C ASP A 231 7.43 10.54 16.32
N ASN A 232 7.82 11.43 17.23
CA ASN A 232 7.72 11.17 18.66
C ASN A 232 6.25 10.98 19.10
N GLU A 233 5.31 11.75 18.55
CA GLU A 233 3.87 11.56 18.80
C GLU A 233 3.38 10.20 18.30
N TYR A 234 3.83 9.76 17.11
CA TYR A 234 3.48 8.44 16.60
C TYR A 234 4.10 7.30 17.41
N LEU A 235 5.35 7.44 17.86
CA LEU A 235 6.01 6.46 18.71
C LEU A 235 5.27 6.23 20.03
N LEU A 236 4.62 7.25 20.59
CA LEU A 236 3.78 7.11 21.79
C LEU A 236 2.55 6.23 21.56
N ASN A 237 2.03 6.20 20.33
CA ASN A 237 0.87 5.40 19.95
C ASN A 237 1.23 3.95 19.56
N ILE A 238 2.52 3.63 19.39
CA ILE A 238 2.94 2.24 19.13
C ILE A 238 2.88 1.46 20.43
N ARG A 239 2.04 0.42 20.45
CA ARG A 239 1.88 -0.45 21.62
C ARG A 239 3.21 -1.16 21.90
N LYS A 240 3.85 -0.80 23.02
CA LYS A 240 5.01 -1.52 23.51
C LYS A 240 4.64 -2.96 23.82
N LYS A 241 5.37 -3.90 23.23
CA LYS A 241 5.25 -5.33 23.52
C LYS A 241 6.63 -5.94 23.69
N LYS A 242 6.70 -7.04 24.43
CA LYS A 242 7.94 -7.80 24.55
C LYS A 242 8.19 -8.51 23.22
N LEU A 243 9.30 -8.18 22.58
CA LEU A 243 9.75 -8.86 21.37
C LEU A 243 10.34 -10.24 21.70
N PRO A 244 10.31 -11.19 20.76
CA PRO A 244 10.99 -12.47 20.92
C PRO A 244 12.49 -12.28 21.10
N GLU A 245 13.13 -13.20 21.83
CA GLU A 245 14.59 -13.26 21.91
C GLU A 245 15.15 -13.71 20.56
N LEU A 246 16.17 -13.00 20.08
CA LEU A 246 16.82 -13.28 18.80
C LEU A 246 18.20 -13.87 19.07
N ASP A 247 18.51 -15.00 18.41
CA ASP A 247 19.88 -15.45 18.30
C ASP A 247 20.66 -14.65 17.25
N ASP A 248 21.97 -14.90 17.12
CA ASP A 248 22.83 -14.15 16.20
C ASP A 248 22.39 -14.28 14.73
N MET A 249 21.79 -15.42 14.36
CA MET A 249 21.32 -15.67 12.99
C MET A 249 19.99 -14.95 12.74
N ASP A 250 19.02 -15.08 13.64
CA ASP A 250 17.73 -14.37 13.59
C ASP A 250 17.95 -12.85 13.53
N LEU A 251 18.86 -12.35 14.36
CA LEU A 251 19.28 -10.95 14.38
C LEU A 251 19.85 -10.53 13.03
N ARG A 252 20.76 -11.33 12.45
CA ARG A 252 21.34 -11.04 11.14
C ARG A 252 20.26 -10.99 10.06
N HIS A 253 19.41 -12.00 9.94
CA HIS A 253 18.34 -12.03 8.94
C HIS A 253 17.37 -10.86 9.10
N THR A 254 17.04 -10.49 10.34
CA THR A 254 16.18 -9.34 10.65
C THR A 254 16.81 -8.03 10.18
N LEU A 255 18.11 -7.82 10.42
CA LEU A 255 18.80 -6.61 9.96
C LEU A 255 18.95 -6.56 8.43
N LEU A 256 19.11 -7.72 7.77
CA LEU A 256 19.19 -7.79 6.32
C LEU A 256 17.86 -7.41 5.64
N GLY A 257 16.73 -7.81 6.23
CA GLY A 257 15.39 -7.42 5.76
C GLY A 257 15.10 -5.91 5.86
N LEU A 258 15.90 -5.12 6.59
CA LEU A 258 15.77 -3.66 6.55
C LEU A 258 16.29 -3.07 5.24
N LEU A 259 17.20 -3.74 4.54
CA LEU A 259 17.89 -3.16 3.38
C LEU A 259 16.97 -2.98 2.19
N ASP A 260 16.15 -3.97 1.86
CA ASP A 260 15.19 -3.87 0.75
C ASP A 260 13.99 -2.98 1.11
N ILE A 261 13.54 -3.00 2.38
CA ILE A 261 12.53 -2.07 2.89
C ILE A 261 13.00 -0.62 2.77
N LEU A 262 14.23 -0.33 3.21
CA LEU A 262 14.80 1.01 3.09
C LEU A 262 15.06 1.40 1.64
N PHE A 263 15.50 0.46 0.80
CA PHE A 263 15.63 0.70 -0.63
C PHE A 263 14.29 1.11 -1.25
N ALA A 264 13.21 0.37 -0.96
CA ALA A 264 11.87 0.68 -1.43
C ALA A 264 11.39 2.06 -0.95
N TYR A 265 11.67 2.38 0.32
CA TYR A 265 11.39 3.70 0.88
C TYR A 265 12.11 4.82 0.13
N VAL A 266 13.43 4.69 -0.06
CA VAL A 266 14.25 5.70 -0.72
C VAL A 266 13.85 5.86 -2.18
N TYR A 267 13.55 4.75 -2.87
CA TYR A 267 13.09 4.78 -4.25
C TYR A 267 11.82 5.61 -4.37
N ASP A 268 10.83 5.37 -3.52
CA ASP A 268 9.59 6.15 -3.51
C ASP A 268 9.84 7.62 -3.14
N TYR A 269 10.63 7.87 -2.09
CA TYR A 269 10.97 9.21 -1.61
C TYR A 269 11.61 10.04 -2.72
N LYS A 270 12.53 9.45 -3.51
CA LYS A 270 13.16 10.14 -4.64
C LYS A 270 12.20 10.30 -5.82
N THR A 271 11.41 9.29 -6.13
CA THR A 271 10.44 9.30 -7.23
C THR A 271 9.39 10.39 -7.03
N ASN A 272 8.93 10.57 -5.79
CA ASN A 272 7.88 11.52 -5.44
C ASN A 272 8.42 12.81 -4.82
N LEU A 273 9.72 13.09 -4.93
CA LEU A 273 10.36 14.31 -4.43
C LEU A 273 10.06 14.63 -2.96
N GLY A 274 9.97 13.57 -2.14
CA GLY A 274 9.79 13.63 -0.70
C GLY A 274 8.34 13.53 -0.22
N ASP A 275 7.37 13.57 -1.13
CA ASP A 275 5.95 13.47 -0.79
C ASP A 275 5.44 12.03 -0.90
N VAL A 276 4.59 11.61 0.06
CA VAL A 276 3.91 10.31 0.01
C VAL A 276 2.66 10.44 -0.86
N THR A 277 2.49 9.54 -1.82
CA THR A 277 1.37 9.52 -2.77
C THR A 277 0.46 8.31 -2.55
N CYS A 278 -0.62 8.20 -3.33
CA CYS A 278 -1.49 7.02 -3.30
C CYS A 278 -0.77 5.74 -3.75
N GLU A 279 0.29 5.86 -4.56
CA GLU A 279 1.08 4.73 -5.04
C GLU A 279 2.22 4.33 -4.11
N SER A 280 2.62 5.19 -3.15
CA SER A 280 3.73 4.91 -2.24
C SER A 280 3.58 3.59 -1.49
N SER A 281 2.37 3.33 -1.01
CA SER A 281 2.01 2.08 -0.35
C SER A 281 2.21 0.86 -1.26
N TRP A 282 1.96 0.98 -2.56
CA TRP A 282 2.23 -0.08 -3.53
C TRP A 282 3.73 -0.21 -3.80
N THR A 283 4.45 0.90 -3.96
CA THR A 283 5.90 0.93 -4.18
C THR A 283 6.64 0.24 -3.04
N PHE A 284 6.30 0.54 -1.78
CA PHE A 284 6.92 -0.09 -0.62
C PHE A 284 6.75 -1.60 -0.63
N VAL A 285 5.52 -2.08 -0.85
CA VAL A 285 5.20 -3.51 -0.89
C VAL A 285 5.93 -4.17 -2.05
N LYS A 286 5.81 -3.61 -3.25
CA LYS A 286 6.29 -4.27 -4.46
C LYS A 286 7.79 -4.18 -4.64
N LEU A 287 8.51 -3.19 -4.09
CA LEU A 287 9.97 -3.14 -4.22
C LEU A 287 10.72 -3.84 -3.07
N ALA A 288 10.05 -4.19 -1.97
CA ALA A 288 10.65 -4.93 -0.86
C ALA A 288 10.14 -6.39 -0.81
N PRO A 289 10.93 -7.39 -1.28
CA PRO A 289 10.55 -8.80 -1.15
C PRO A 289 10.37 -9.27 0.30
N THR A 290 10.97 -8.60 1.30
CA THR A 290 10.62 -8.80 2.72
C THR A 290 9.12 -8.63 2.95
N PHE A 291 8.48 -7.68 2.25
CA PHE A 291 7.03 -7.48 2.30
C PHE A 291 6.26 -8.37 1.32
N SER A 292 6.62 -8.41 0.03
CA SER A 292 5.77 -9.12 -0.95
C SER A 292 5.96 -10.64 -0.95
N CYS A 293 7.17 -11.13 -0.68
CA CYS A 293 7.51 -12.55 -0.73
C CYS A 293 7.83 -13.14 0.64
N LEU A 294 7.80 -12.33 1.71
CA LEU A 294 8.25 -12.70 3.06
C LEU A 294 9.70 -13.25 3.03
N ALA A 295 10.53 -12.64 2.18
CA ALA A 295 11.88 -13.11 1.88
C ALA A 295 12.80 -13.07 3.10
N CYS A 296 13.74 -14.01 3.13
CA CYS A 296 14.86 -14.05 4.06
C CYS A 296 16.15 -14.03 3.25
N TYR A 297 17.16 -13.30 3.72
CA TYR A 297 18.40 -13.10 2.99
C TYR A 297 19.59 -13.60 3.82
N GLU A 298 20.57 -14.18 3.15
CA GLU A 298 21.81 -14.65 3.79
C GLU A 298 22.87 -13.54 3.84
N THR A 299 22.81 -12.60 2.89
CA THR A 299 23.80 -11.54 2.71
C THR A 299 23.18 -10.18 2.45
N ALA A 300 23.89 -9.10 2.81
CA ALA A 300 23.46 -7.74 2.48
C ALA A 300 23.45 -7.47 0.98
N GLN A 301 24.31 -8.17 0.22
CA GLN A 301 24.36 -8.07 -1.22
C GLN A 301 23.06 -8.59 -1.85
N GLU A 302 22.58 -9.75 -1.40
CA GLU A 302 21.32 -10.34 -1.89
C GLU A 302 20.13 -9.41 -1.63
N ALA A 303 20.02 -8.86 -0.41
CA ALA A 303 18.94 -7.95 -0.04
C ALA A 303 18.97 -6.62 -0.82
N LEU A 304 20.14 -6.04 -1.06
CA LEU A 304 20.24 -4.83 -1.88
C LEU A 304 19.95 -5.11 -3.36
N LEU A 305 20.50 -6.21 -3.89
CA LEU A 305 20.27 -6.60 -5.28
C LEU A 305 18.80 -6.91 -5.55
N SER A 306 18.06 -7.47 -4.58
CA SER A 306 16.64 -7.74 -4.74
C SER A 306 15.82 -6.45 -4.91
N GLY A 307 16.08 -5.44 -4.08
CA GLY A 307 15.47 -4.11 -4.21
C GLY A 307 15.80 -3.45 -5.55
N ILE A 308 17.09 -3.43 -5.92
CA ILE A 308 17.56 -2.87 -7.21
C ILE A 308 16.88 -3.57 -8.38
N ARG A 309 16.93 -4.91 -8.41
CA ARG A 309 16.30 -5.72 -9.45
C ARG A 309 14.81 -5.40 -9.59
N ARG A 310 14.07 -5.29 -8.47
CA ARG A 310 12.65 -4.97 -8.51
C ARG A 310 12.37 -3.55 -8.96
N SER A 311 13.26 -2.58 -8.70
CA SER A 311 13.13 -1.25 -9.30
C SER A 311 13.25 -1.29 -10.82
N LEU A 312 14.07 -2.19 -11.38
CA LEU A 312 14.22 -2.39 -12.82
C LEU A 312 13.06 -3.19 -13.45
N CYS A 313 12.28 -3.94 -12.66
CA CYS A 313 11.11 -4.69 -13.15
C CYS A 313 9.78 -3.94 -12.96
N TYR A 314 9.59 -3.32 -11.80
CA TYR A 314 8.30 -2.78 -11.34
C TYR A 314 8.30 -1.26 -11.16
N GLY A 315 9.48 -0.64 -11.06
CA GLY A 315 9.60 0.78 -10.82
C GLY A 315 9.01 1.62 -11.96
N LEU A 316 8.58 2.83 -11.61
CA LEU A 316 8.21 3.86 -12.58
C LEU A 316 9.39 4.25 -13.49
N TYR A 317 10.59 4.29 -12.92
CA TYR A 317 11.85 4.59 -13.61
C TYR A 317 12.77 3.37 -13.50
N ARG A 318 12.81 2.55 -14.55
CA ARG A 318 13.61 1.31 -14.60
C ARG A 318 15.03 1.62 -15.03
N ASN A 319 15.70 2.42 -14.22
CA ASN A 319 17.00 2.99 -14.52
C ASN A 319 18.05 2.59 -13.49
N TRP A 320 19.18 2.06 -13.95
CA TRP A 320 20.26 1.59 -13.08
C TRP A 320 20.90 2.71 -12.27
N ASP A 321 21.17 3.87 -12.88
CA ASP A 321 21.79 5.00 -12.17
C ASP A 321 20.86 5.55 -11.09
N PHE A 322 19.55 5.54 -11.34
CA PHE A 322 18.54 5.90 -10.35
C PHE A 322 18.53 4.90 -9.18
N ALA A 323 18.51 3.60 -9.47
CA ALA A 323 18.58 2.56 -8.44
C ALA A 323 19.88 2.67 -7.60
N MET A 324 21.02 2.90 -8.23
CA MET A 324 22.29 3.11 -7.52
C MET A 324 22.30 4.39 -6.70
N SER A 325 21.66 5.46 -7.18
CA SER A 325 21.45 6.66 -6.35
C SER A 325 20.56 6.37 -5.13
N CYS A 326 19.63 5.42 -5.20
CA CYS A 326 18.88 4.98 -4.03
C CYS A 326 19.78 4.21 -3.04
N VAL A 327 20.68 3.36 -3.53
CA VAL A 327 21.66 2.65 -2.68
C VAL A 327 22.53 3.64 -1.89
N ASP A 328 22.94 4.75 -2.50
CA ASP A 328 23.70 5.82 -1.84
C ASP A 328 22.94 6.43 -0.64
N GLU A 329 21.64 6.67 -0.82
CA GLU A 329 20.80 7.25 0.22
C GLU A 329 20.44 6.21 1.31
N VAL A 330 20.31 4.92 0.96
CA VAL A 330 20.18 3.82 1.94
C VAL A 330 21.43 3.72 2.82
N GLU A 331 22.63 3.74 2.22
CA GLU A 331 23.90 3.77 2.94
C GLU A 331 23.95 4.95 3.93
N LYS A 332 23.47 6.12 3.51
CA LYS A 332 23.40 7.31 4.36
C LYS A 332 22.42 7.18 5.51
N ILE A 333 21.25 6.55 5.32
CA ILE A 333 20.32 6.25 6.42
C ILE A 333 20.98 5.31 7.42
N ILE A 334 21.56 4.21 6.93
CA ILE A 334 22.23 3.20 7.76
C ILE A 334 23.38 3.81 8.57
N ASN A 335 24.21 4.66 7.96
CA ASN A 335 25.31 5.35 8.66
C ASN A 335 24.85 6.32 9.76
N GLN A 336 23.63 6.86 9.67
CA GLN A 336 23.06 7.71 10.71
C GLN A 336 22.46 6.92 11.88
N GLY A 337 22.27 5.61 11.70
CA GLY A 337 21.90 4.67 12.75
C GLY A 337 20.39 4.51 12.98
N PRO A 338 20.00 3.79 14.04
CA PRO A 338 18.63 3.32 14.24
C PRO A 338 17.55 4.40 14.22
N ASN A 339 17.83 5.60 14.75
CA ASN A 339 16.85 6.70 14.75
C ASN A 339 16.49 7.19 13.34
N ALA A 340 17.46 7.20 12.42
CA ALA A 340 17.18 7.55 11.02
C ALA A 340 16.31 6.48 10.34
N ILE A 341 16.56 5.20 10.65
CA ILE A 341 15.76 4.08 10.16
C ILE A 341 14.33 4.15 10.71
N ILE A 342 14.16 4.41 12.00
CA ILE A 342 12.85 4.56 12.64
C ILE A 342 12.04 5.68 11.98
N HIS A 343 12.67 6.81 11.66
CA HIS A 343 12.01 7.89 10.93
C HIS A 343 11.45 7.42 9.58
N CYS A 344 12.26 6.71 8.79
CA CYS A 344 11.81 6.14 7.50
C CYS A 344 10.67 5.13 7.70
N LEU A 345 10.81 4.21 8.66
CA LEU A 345 9.80 3.20 8.97
C LEU A 345 8.46 3.83 9.40
N LEU A 346 8.48 4.94 10.14
CA LEU A 346 7.26 5.66 10.53
C LEU A 346 6.52 6.24 9.32
N GLN A 347 7.24 6.69 8.28
CA GLN A 347 6.60 7.14 7.04
C GLN A 347 5.97 5.96 6.28
N ILE A 348 6.69 4.84 6.16
CA ILE A 348 6.14 3.60 5.58
C ILE A 348 4.88 3.18 6.34
N ARG A 349 4.96 3.17 7.68
CA ARG A 349 3.86 2.79 8.58
C ARG A 349 2.57 3.56 8.29
N LYS A 350 2.69 4.88 8.09
CA LYS A 350 1.55 5.75 7.75
C LYS A 350 0.98 5.43 6.38
N ALA A 351 1.84 5.25 5.37
CA ALA A 351 1.41 4.98 4.00
C ALA A 351 0.69 3.63 3.86
N VAL A 352 1.16 2.58 4.55
CA VAL A 352 0.55 1.25 4.49
C VAL A 352 -0.63 1.09 5.44
N ALA A 353 -0.89 2.07 6.34
CA ALA A 353 -2.08 2.05 7.20
C ALA A 353 -3.39 2.29 6.43
N VAL A 354 -3.32 2.79 5.19
CA VAL A 354 -4.48 2.93 4.31
C VAL A 354 -4.99 1.52 3.96
N GLU A 355 -6.27 1.25 4.18
CA GLU A 355 -6.89 -0.08 4.08
C GLU A 355 -7.03 -0.68 2.67
N ILE A 356 -6.22 -0.25 1.72
CA ILE A 356 -6.24 -0.79 0.37
C ILE A 356 -5.39 -2.07 0.36
N HIS A 357 -5.99 -3.18 -0.09
CA HIS A 357 -5.34 -4.50 -0.25
C HIS A 357 -4.66 -5.06 1.02
N TYR A 358 -5.25 -4.89 2.21
CA TYR A 358 -4.75 -5.45 3.48
C TYR A 358 -3.33 -5.01 3.89
N ARG A 359 -2.77 -3.96 3.27
CA ARG A 359 -1.38 -3.53 3.51
C ARG A 359 -1.08 -3.12 4.95
N TYR A 360 -2.11 -2.75 5.72
CA TYR A 360 -2.00 -2.46 7.15
C TYR A 360 -1.44 -3.66 7.94
N LEU A 361 -1.58 -4.89 7.43
CA LEU A 361 -1.01 -6.09 8.07
C LEU A 361 0.51 -6.00 8.18
N LEU A 362 1.19 -5.31 7.26
CA LEU A 362 2.63 -5.09 7.32
C LEU A 362 3.06 -4.30 8.56
N ASN A 363 2.19 -3.42 9.09
CA ASN A 363 2.45 -2.76 10.36
C ASN A 363 2.56 -3.77 11.50
N LYS A 364 1.61 -4.70 11.56
CA LYS A 364 1.53 -5.72 12.61
C LYS A 364 2.54 -6.86 12.44
N LEU A 365 2.91 -7.17 11.21
CA LEU A 365 3.84 -8.26 10.90
C LEU A 365 5.29 -7.80 11.00
N PHE A 366 5.60 -6.56 10.62
CA PHE A 366 6.98 -6.09 10.48
C PHE A 366 7.23 -4.73 11.13
N ILE A 367 6.53 -3.67 10.70
CA ILE A 367 6.99 -2.29 10.91
C ILE A 367 6.95 -1.89 12.39
N ASP A 368 5.88 -2.21 13.11
CA ASP A 368 5.78 -1.90 14.55
C ASP A 368 6.90 -2.60 15.34
N ASP A 369 7.24 -3.84 14.96
CA ASP A 369 8.22 -4.66 15.66
C ASP A 369 9.65 -4.20 15.35
N TYR A 370 9.92 -3.82 14.10
CA TYR A 370 11.18 -3.17 13.73
C TYR A 370 11.38 -1.86 14.49
N ILE A 371 10.33 -1.03 14.62
CA ILE A 371 10.43 0.25 15.36
C ILE A 371 10.73 0.01 16.84
N ILE A 372 10.09 -0.98 17.48
CA ILE A 372 10.38 -1.34 18.86
C ILE A 372 11.80 -1.90 18.99
N PHE A 373 12.19 -2.81 18.10
CA PHE A 373 13.50 -3.46 18.08
C PHE A 373 14.64 -2.45 17.95
N LEU A 374 14.52 -1.50 17.03
CA LEU A 374 15.56 -0.51 16.74
C LEU A 374 15.79 0.48 17.89
N GLN A 375 14.79 0.70 18.75
CA GLN A 375 14.94 1.56 19.94
C GLN A 375 15.89 0.95 20.97
N ASP A 376 15.95 -0.38 21.05
CA ASP A 376 16.73 -1.13 22.05
C ASP A 376 17.95 -1.84 21.45
N LEU A 377 18.19 -1.71 20.14
CA LEU A 377 19.28 -2.38 19.42
C LEU A 377 20.67 -1.92 19.92
N PRO A 378 21.51 -2.82 20.46
CA PRO A 378 22.85 -2.45 20.90
C PRO A 378 23.73 -2.02 19.71
N PRO A 379 24.52 -0.93 19.82
CA PRO A 379 25.33 -0.45 18.70
C PRO A 379 26.29 -1.50 18.10
N LYS A 380 26.86 -2.37 18.95
CA LYS A 380 27.76 -3.46 18.53
C LYS A 380 27.13 -4.39 17.49
N ASP A 381 25.83 -4.62 17.61
CA ASP A 381 25.09 -5.59 16.81
C ASP A 381 24.71 -5.02 15.42
N PHE A 382 24.92 -3.71 15.22
CA PHE A 382 24.63 -2.99 13.99
C PHE A 382 25.89 -2.49 13.25
N THR A 383 27.02 -2.29 13.94
CA THR A 383 28.23 -1.66 13.38
C THR A 383 28.84 -2.32 12.14
N TRP A 384 28.56 -3.61 11.89
CA TRP A 384 29.05 -4.33 10.71
C TRP A 384 28.31 -3.93 9.42
N LEU A 385 27.03 -3.56 9.53
CA LEU A 385 26.15 -3.35 8.38
C LEU A 385 26.58 -2.17 7.50
N PRO A 386 26.92 -0.98 8.04
CA PRO A 386 27.43 0.11 7.20
C PRO A 386 28.72 -0.25 6.44
N ILE A 387 29.60 -1.03 7.06
CA ILE A 387 30.88 -1.47 6.46
C ILE A 387 30.60 -2.43 5.29
N GLU A 388 29.66 -3.36 5.47
CA GLU A 388 29.28 -4.33 4.45
C GLU A 388 28.65 -3.61 3.23
N ILE A 389 27.77 -2.64 3.46
CA ILE A 389 27.14 -1.84 2.38
C ILE A 389 28.18 -1.05 1.58
N ASP A 390 29.10 -0.33 2.24
CA ASP A 390 30.18 0.41 1.56
C ASP A 390 31.06 -0.53 0.71
N TYR A 391 31.33 -1.74 1.22
CA TYR A 391 32.09 -2.76 0.49
C TYR A 391 31.36 -3.26 -0.76
N ILE A 392 30.05 -3.55 -0.63
CA ILE A 392 29.19 -4.05 -1.70
C ILE A 392 29.03 -2.99 -2.79
N LYS A 393 28.65 -1.76 -2.42
CA LYS A 393 28.42 -0.64 -3.34
C LYS A 393 29.61 -0.38 -4.27
N LYS A 394 30.84 -0.49 -3.77
CA LYS A 394 32.06 -0.30 -4.58
C LYS A 394 32.28 -1.37 -5.65
N ARG A 395 31.54 -2.48 -5.59
CA ARG A 395 31.70 -3.66 -6.46
C ARG A 395 30.46 -3.98 -7.27
N LEU A 396 29.29 -3.47 -6.87
CA LEU A 396 28.04 -3.66 -7.59
C LEU A 396 28.18 -3.21 -9.04
N LYS A 397 27.76 -4.10 -9.94
CA LYS A 397 27.64 -3.85 -11.36
C LYS A 397 26.22 -4.15 -11.81
N ILE A 398 25.83 -3.53 -12.92
CA ILE A 398 24.51 -3.75 -13.49
C ILE A 398 24.25 -5.23 -13.81
N ASN A 399 25.27 -5.96 -14.26
CA ASN A 399 25.16 -7.39 -14.55
C ASN A 399 25.00 -8.27 -13.29
N ASP A 400 25.18 -7.72 -12.08
CA ASP A 400 24.91 -8.46 -10.84
C ASP A 400 23.41 -8.57 -10.56
N THR A 401 22.54 -7.78 -11.21
CA THR A 401 21.09 -7.81 -10.94
C THR A 401 20.41 -8.99 -11.59
N PHE A 402 20.78 -9.30 -12.83
CA PHE A 402 20.24 -10.43 -13.58
C PHE A 402 21.41 -11.21 -14.15
N MET A 403 21.93 -12.17 -13.39
CA MET A 403 23.10 -12.93 -13.82
C MET A 403 22.86 -13.70 -15.14
N GLU A 404 21.61 -13.97 -15.50
CA GLU A 404 21.21 -14.55 -16.79
C GLU A 404 21.25 -13.58 -17.97
N TYR A 405 21.22 -12.26 -17.72
CA TYR A 405 21.24 -11.23 -18.75
C TYR A 405 22.54 -10.42 -18.65
N ASP A 406 23.35 -10.42 -19.69
CA ASP A 406 24.41 -9.41 -19.82
C ASP A 406 23.74 -8.08 -20.23
N LEU A 407 23.23 -7.34 -19.23
CA LEU A 407 22.57 -6.07 -19.46
C LEU A 407 23.50 -5.06 -20.13
N GLU A 408 24.81 -5.11 -19.86
CA GLU A 408 25.78 -4.29 -20.57
C GLU A 408 25.85 -4.63 -22.06
N GLU A 409 25.75 -5.92 -22.43
CA GLU A 409 25.65 -6.36 -23.83
C GLU A 409 24.31 -5.93 -24.44
N CYS A 410 23.18 -6.13 -23.77
CA CYS A 410 21.87 -5.69 -24.24
C CYS A 410 21.83 -4.18 -24.55
N ILE A 411 22.42 -3.36 -23.67
CA ILE A 411 22.56 -1.92 -23.90
C ILE A 411 23.38 -1.66 -25.16
N LYS A 412 24.56 -2.30 -25.31
CA LYS A 412 25.44 -2.10 -26.47
C LYS A 412 24.76 -2.49 -27.79
N GLU A 413 24.10 -3.64 -27.84
CA GLU A 413 23.42 -4.13 -29.04
C GLU A 413 22.30 -3.18 -29.49
N ALA A 414 21.43 -2.76 -28.56
CA ALA A 414 20.36 -1.81 -28.85
C ALA A 414 20.89 -0.46 -29.36
N GLY A 415 22.04 0.00 -28.84
CA GLY A 415 22.68 1.23 -29.30
C GLY A 415 23.22 1.13 -30.74
N LEU A 416 23.74 -0.05 -31.12
CA LEU A 416 24.19 -0.31 -32.49
C LEU A 416 23.01 -0.32 -33.47
N ASP A 417 21.89 -0.94 -33.09
CA ASP A 417 20.68 -0.98 -33.92
C ASP A 417 20.08 0.42 -34.13
N ALA A 418 20.02 1.26 -33.09
CA ALA A 418 19.57 2.65 -33.20
C ALA A 418 20.45 3.48 -34.16
N LEU A 419 21.78 3.26 -34.14
CA LEU A 419 22.72 3.89 -35.07
C LEU A 419 22.55 3.41 -36.52
N GLN A 420 22.19 2.13 -36.73
CA GLN A 420 21.92 1.60 -38.07
C GLN A 420 20.61 2.15 -38.66
N ILE A 421 19.58 2.36 -37.84
CA ILE A 421 18.30 2.94 -38.26
C ILE A 421 18.47 4.43 -38.60
N THR A 422 19.23 5.19 -37.80
CA THR A 422 19.50 6.62 -38.04
C THR A 422 20.56 6.87 -39.12
N GLY A 423 21.38 5.87 -39.43
CA GLY A 423 22.43 5.91 -40.46
C GLY A 423 21.97 5.74 -41.91
N ASN A 424 20.66 5.61 -42.18
CA ASN A 424 20.13 5.42 -43.53
C ASN A 424 19.29 6.62 -44.03
N PRO A 425 19.91 7.73 -44.48
CA PRO A 425 19.20 8.89 -45.03
C PRO A 425 18.75 8.69 -46.50
N ALA A 426 18.48 7.46 -46.95
CA ALA A 426 18.22 7.13 -48.36
C ALA A 426 16.81 6.57 -48.64
N ALA A 427 15.81 6.83 -47.79
CA ALA A 427 14.42 6.45 -48.05
C ALA A 427 13.39 7.57 -47.79
N ALA A 428 13.83 8.84 -47.83
CA ALA A 428 12.92 9.98 -47.96
C ALA A 428 12.87 10.40 -49.43
N GLY A 429 12.01 9.73 -50.20
CA GLY A 429 11.83 10.03 -51.62
C GLY A 429 10.77 9.13 -52.24
N ASP A 430 9.51 9.49 -52.04
CA ASP A 430 8.48 9.49 -53.09
C ASP A 430 7.19 10.08 -52.50
N THR A 431 7.19 11.41 -52.32
CA THR A 431 5.94 12.17 -52.35
C THR A 431 5.47 12.17 -53.80
N VAL A 432 4.53 11.28 -54.11
CA VAL A 432 3.79 11.31 -55.37
C VAL A 432 3.06 12.67 -55.44
N PRO A 433 3.24 13.48 -56.50
CA PRO A 433 2.44 14.67 -56.70
C PRO A 433 1.00 14.24 -57.00
N LEU A 434 0.04 14.78 -56.26
CA LEU A 434 -1.36 14.75 -56.64
C LEU A 434 -1.54 15.63 -57.89
N ASP A 435 -1.50 15.01 -59.07
CA ASP A 435 -2.00 15.64 -60.29
C ASP A 435 -3.51 15.81 -60.16
N SER A 436 -3.91 17.08 -60.07
CA SER A 436 -5.20 17.56 -60.53
C SER A 436 -5.24 17.44 -62.05
N ASP A 437 -6.24 16.74 -62.60
CA ASP A 437 -6.87 17.15 -63.85
C ASP A 437 -8.25 16.49 -63.99
N ASP A 438 -9.16 17.34 -64.47
CA ASP A 438 -10.59 17.15 -64.70
C ASP A 438 -10.94 16.20 -65.87
N ASP A 439 -12.24 15.90 -65.95
CA ASP A 439 -13.03 15.49 -67.13
C ASP A 439 -13.02 14.02 -67.61
N GLU A 440 -14.08 13.26 -67.28
CA GLU A 440 -15.28 13.05 -68.15
C GLU A 440 -16.45 12.39 -67.41
#